data_AF-A0A1J5I1A9-F1
#
_entry.id   AF-A0A1J5I1A9-F1
#
_cell.length_a   1.000
_cell.length_b   1.000
_cell.length_c   1.000
_cell.angle_alpha   90.00
_cell.angle_beta   90.00
_cell.angle_gamma   90.00
#
_symmetry.space_group_name_H-M   'P 1'
#
loop_
_entity.id
_entity.type
_entity.pdbx_description
1 polymer ?
#
loop_
_entity_poly.entity_id
_entity_poly.type
_entity_poly.pdbx_seq_one_letter_code
_entity_poly.pdbx_strand_id
1 'polypeptide(L)'
;MDEQFVKLKSITDEIETKQLYLCIEDLVKNGVDLARFSETEPKPARQDVTQYLAAWFKYIGMSESQCLNWILEHYMDELLRISQSSRSRIRHSTKSNVKYIFNSKVNFNCGCEKNIFKASCTRDCVLYEEMQEIERNKKIAKEAEFIAYSANNAVIAERKLTKREKYLAQFNEAMEIAEKCLKEEGMTKVQVVSLLNERGYKTKTGKAISYSVFTNEWTIYKNK
;
A
#
# COMPACT_ATOMS: atom_id res chain seq x y z
N MET A 1 -36.11 -7.97 24.89
CA MET A 1 -34.64 -8.08 24.85
C MET A 1 -34.34 -9.01 23.70
N ASP A 2 -33.68 -8.52 22.64
CA ASP A 2 -33.55 -9.27 21.38
C ASP A 2 -32.85 -10.62 21.59
N GLU A 3 -33.43 -11.68 21.02
CA GLU A 3 -32.99 -13.07 21.18
C GLU A 3 -31.50 -13.26 20.83
N GLN A 4 -31.02 -12.52 19.83
CA GLN A 4 -29.63 -12.54 19.36
C GLN A 4 -28.66 -12.07 20.45
N PHE A 5 -29.03 -11.02 21.20
CA PHE A 5 -28.21 -10.45 22.26
C PHE A 5 -28.11 -11.38 23.47
N VAL A 6 -29.23 -12.02 23.85
CA VAL A 6 -29.25 -12.98 24.97
C VAL A 6 -28.32 -14.17 24.67
N LYS A 7 -28.39 -14.70 23.45
CA LYS A 7 -27.51 -15.80 23.02
C LYS A 7 -26.04 -15.38 22.96
N LEU A 8 -25.76 -14.17 22.48
CA LEU A 8 -24.40 -13.65 22.46
C LEU A 8 -23.82 -13.54 23.88
N LYS A 9 -24.62 -13.01 24.81
CA LYS A 9 -24.20 -12.84 26.20
C LYS A 9 -23.88 -14.18 26.87
N SER A 10 -24.73 -15.19 26.64
CA SER A 10 -24.47 -16.57 27.11
C SER A 10 -23.11 -17.08 26.65
N ILE A 11 -22.75 -16.86 25.39
CA ILE A 11 -21.48 -17.33 24.85
C ILE A 11 -20.30 -16.54 25.41
N THR A 12 -20.45 -15.22 25.61
CA THR A 12 -19.41 -14.41 26.25
C THR A 12 -19.28 -14.66 27.75
N ASP A 13 -20.31 -15.20 28.41
CA ASP A 13 -20.24 -15.59 29.82
C ASP A 13 -19.54 -16.95 29.99
N GLU A 14 -19.66 -17.86 29.01
CA GLU A 14 -18.97 -19.16 28.96
C GLU A 14 -17.47 -19.05 28.65
N ILE A 15 -17.11 -18.08 27.81
CA ILE A 15 -15.73 -17.75 27.51
C ILE A 15 -15.31 -16.75 28.59
N GLU A 16 -14.47 -17.13 29.56
CA GLU A 16 -14.02 -16.29 30.70
C GLU A 16 -13.33 -14.95 30.33
N THR A 17 -13.43 -14.52 29.07
CA THR A 17 -12.99 -13.24 28.55
C THR A 17 -14.10 -12.19 28.57
N LYS A 18 -13.84 -11.14 29.34
CA LYS A 18 -14.20 -9.71 29.17
C LYS A 18 -15.59 -9.39 28.60
N GLN A 19 -16.34 -8.64 29.43
CA GLN A 19 -17.50 -7.80 29.09
C GLN A 19 -17.70 -7.56 27.59
N LEU A 20 -18.92 -7.85 27.12
CA LEU A 20 -19.36 -7.47 25.79
C LEU A 20 -19.09 -5.98 25.53
N TYR A 21 -18.30 -5.68 24.49
CA TYR A 21 -17.91 -4.31 24.18
C TYR A 21 -19.08 -3.52 23.62
N LEU A 22 -19.20 -2.25 24.01
CA LEU A 22 -20.31 -1.37 23.60
C LEU A 22 -20.50 -1.33 22.08
N CYS A 23 -19.42 -1.34 21.30
CA CYS A 23 -19.48 -1.33 19.84
C CYS A 23 -20.04 -2.64 19.25
N ILE A 24 -19.81 -3.77 19.91
CA ILE A 24 -20.35 -5.08 19.51
C ILE A 24 -21.81 -5.18 19.94
N GLU A 25 -22.11 -4.77 21.17
CA GLU A 25 -23.49 -4.73 21.68
C GLU A 25 -24.40 -3.87 20.81
N ASP A 26 -23.97 -2.65 20.48
CA ASP A 26 -24.71 -1.74 19.62
C ASP A 26 -24.91 -2.33 18.22
N LEU A 27 -23.85 -2.86 17.62
CA LEU A 27 -23.93 -3.50 16.31
C LEU A 27 -24.89 -4.70 16.32
N VAL A 28 -24.85 -5.55 17.35
CA VAL A 28 -25.70 -6.74 17.41
C VAL A 28 -27.17 -6.39 17.69
N LYS A 29 -27.43 -5.37 18.52
CA LYS A 29 -28.80 -4.94 18.84
C LYS A 29 -29.45 -4.15 17.71
N ASN A 30 -28.72 -3.23 17.12
CA ASN A 30 -29.28 -2.25 16.18
C ASN A 30 -28.94 -2.57 14.72
N GLY A 31 -28.05 -3.55 14.49
CA GLY A 31 -27.43 -3.78 13.20
C GLY A 31 -26.66 -2.57 12.69
N VAL A 32 -26.49 -2.47 11.38
CA VAL A 32 -25.95 -1.24 10.77
C VAL A 32 -27.08 -0.22 10.67
N ASP A 33 -27.04 0.78 11.53
CA ASP A 33 -27.95 1.90 11.51
C ASP A 33 -27.54 2.91 10.42
N LEU A 34 -28.19 2.81 9.27
CA LEU A 34 -27.92 3.65 8.10
C LEU A 34 -28.21 5.14 8.35
N ALA A 35 -29.02 5.49 9.37
CA ALA A 35 -29.30 6.89 9.70
C ALA A 35 -28.08 7.61 10.29
N ARG A 36 -27.06 6.87 10.75
CA ARG A 36 -25.79 7.43 11.25
C ARG A 36 -24.88 7.94 10.13
N PHE A 37 -25.20 7.62 8.87
CA PHE A 37 -24.39 7.94 7.71
C PHE A 37 -24.99 9.11 6.94
N SER A 38 -24.14 10.03 6.49
CA SER A 38 -24.57 11.05 5.54
C SER A 38 -24.80 10.44 4.15
N GLU A 39 -25.56 11.12 3.29
CA GLU A 39 -25.86 10.61 1.94
C GLU A 39 -24.61 10.41 1.08
N THR A 40 -23.58 11.23 1.29
CA THR A 40 -22.32 11.23 0.52
C THR A 40 -21.29 10.26 1.08
N GLU A 41 -21.53 9.67 2.25
CA GLU A 41 -20.56 8.82 2.93
C GLU A 41 -20.71 7.36 2.49
N PRO A 42 -19.60 6.63 2.29
CA PRO A 42 -19.65 5.21 2.00
C PRO A 42 -20.30 4.45 3.17
N LYS A 43 -21.34 3.67 2.86
CA LYS A 43 -22.02 2.79 3.81
C LYS A 43 -21.30 1.44 3.88
N PRO A 44 -21.14 0.85 5.07
CA PRO A 44 -20.49 -0.44 5.22
C PRO A 44 -21.30 -1.53 4.53
N ALA A 45 -20.60 -2.42 3.84
CA ALA A 45 -21.17 -3.56 3.17
C ALA A 45 -21.34 -4.73 4.16
N ARG A 46 -22.18 -5.69 3.76
CA ARG A 46 -22.34 -6.97 4.47
C ARG A 46 -21.01 -7.66 4.82
N GLN A 47 -20.04 -7.58 3.91
CA GLN A 47 -18.73 -8.19 4.10
C GLN A 47 -17.97 -7.55 5.26
N ASP A 48 -18.04 -6.22 5.39
CA ASP A 48 -17.41 -5.48 6.48
C ASP A 48 -17.96 -5.97 7.83
N VAL A 49 -19.29 -6.08 7.95
CA VAL A 49 -19.95 -6.57 9.17
C VAL A 49 -19.54 -8.01 9.50
N THR A 50 -19.53 -8.88 8.50
CA THR A 50 -19.16 -10.29 8.67
C THR A 50 -17.72 -10.42 9.14
N GLN A 51 -16.79 -9.71 8.50
CA GLN A 51 -15.37 -9.76 8.85
C GLN A 51 -15.11 -9.15 10.23
N TYR A 52 -15.82 -8.08 10.58
CA TYR A 52 -15.71 -7.44 11.88
C TYR A 52 -16.14 -8.38 13.02
N LEU A 53 -17.33 -8.98 12.90
CA LEU A 53 -17.82 -9.95 13.88
C LEU A 53 -16.91 -11.18 13.95
N ALA A 54 -16.48 -11.73 12.81
CA ALA A 54 -15.57 -12.86 12.78
C ALA A 54 -14.22 -12.55 13.45
N ALA A 55 -13.67 -11.35 13.23
CA ALA A 55 -12.42 -10.93 13.86
C ALA A 55 -12.59 -10.78 15.37
N TRP A 56 -13.70 -10.21 15.82
CA TRP A 56 -14.02 -10.12 17.25
C TRP A 56 -14.20 -11.49 17.90
N PHE A 57 -14.98 -12.38 17.27
CA PHE A 57 -15.18 -13.75 17.77
C PHE A 57 -13.86 -14.51 17.90
N LYS A 58 -13.00 -14.41 16.88
CA LYS A 58 -11.65 -14.98 16.94
C LYS A 58 -10.81 -14.37 18.08
N TYR A 59 -10.90 -13.06 18.28
CA TYR A 59 -10.17 -12.34 19.32
C TYR A 59 -10.56 -12.77 20.74
N ILE A 60 -11.85 -13.03 20.99
CA ILE A 60 -12.32 -13.57 22.27
C ILE A 60 -12.09 -15.09 22.39
N GLY A 61 -11.50 -15.75 21.38
CA GLY A 61 -11.17 -17.18 21.45
C GLY A 61 -12.31 -18.12 21.05
N MET A 62 -13.39 -17.63 20.44
CA MET A 62 -14.43 -18.48 19.85
C MET A 62 -13.86 -19.26 18.65
N SER A 63 -14.28 -20.51 18.46
CA SER A 63 -13.88 -21.31 17.30
C SER A 63 -14.54 -20.88 15.98
N GLU A 64 -13.93 -21.24 14.84
CA GLU A 64 -14.44 -20.93 13.49
C GLU A 64 -15.88 -21.45 13.29
N SER A 65 -16.16 -22.68 13.75
CA SER A 65 -17.47 -23.32 13.61
C SER A 65 -18.54 -22.64 14.46
N GLN A 66 -18.23 -22.30 15.71
CA GLN A 66 -19.14 -21.56 16.59
C GLN A 66 -19.47 -20.19 16.01
N CYS A 67 -18.46 -19.45 15.54
CA CYS A 67 -18.67 -18.14 14.90
C CYS A 67 -19.56 -18.25 13.66
N LEU A 68 -19.27 -19.22 12.77
CA LEU A 68 -20.05 -19.41 11.56
C LEU A 68 -21.51 -19.74 11.88
N ASN A 69 -21.75 -20.67 12.81
CA ASN A 69 -23.10 -21.06 13.20
C ASN A 69 -23.85 -19.87 13.81
N TRP A 70 -23.22 -19.12 14.72
CA TRP A 70 -23.84 -17.96 15.35
C TRP A 70 -24.25 -16.90 14.32
N ILE A 71 -23.38 -16.55 13.37
CA ILE A 71 -23.71 -15.56 12.33
C ILE A 71 -24.86 -16.05 11.45
N LEU A 72 -24.86 -17.33 11.05
CA LEU A 72 -25.87 -17.88 10.15
C LEU A 72 -27.24 -18.07 10.82
N GLU A 73 -27.26 -18.40 12.11
CA GLU A 73 -28.49 -18.68 12.87
C GLU A 73 -29.09 -17.43 13.50
N HIS A 74 -28.26 -16.50 13.96
CA HIS A 74 -28.72 -15.39 14.79
C HIS A 74 -28.55 -14.04 14.13
N TYR A 75 -27.63 -13.87 13.17
CA TYR A 75 -27.34 -12.56 12.59
C TYR A 75 -27.65 -12.46 11.08
N MET A 76 -28.16 -13.52 10.49
CA MET A 76 -28.45 -13.60 9.05
C MET A 76 -29.47 -12.55 8.60
N ASP A 77 -30.49 -12.29 9.40
CA ASP A 77 -31.56 -11.36 9.03
C ASP A 77 -31.04 -9.90 8.99
N GLU A 78 -30.10 -9.55 9.87
CA GLU A 78 -29.39 -8.27 9.80
C GLU A 78 -28.52 -8.14 8.55
N LEU A 79 -27.83 -9.22 8.17
CA LEU A 79 -27.05 -9.25 6.93
C LEU A 79 -27.93 -9.12 5.67
N LEU A 80 -29.16 -9.67 5.72
CA LEU A 80 -30.15 -9.53 4.65
C LEU A 80 -30.67 -8.10 4.56
N ARG A 81 -30.92 -7.43 5.69
CA ARG A 81 -31.43 -6.05 5.74
C ARG A 81 -30.53 -5.06 4.97
N ILE A 82 -29.22 -5.28 5.00
CA ILE A 82 -28.23 -4.42 4.35
C ILE A 82 -27.71 -4.97 3.01
N SER A 83 -28.34 -6.01 2.46
CA SER A 83 -27.87 -6.67 1.23
C SER A 83 -29.02 -6.99 0.27
N GLN A 84 -28.80 -6.74 -1.03
CA GLN A 84 -29.70 -7.21 -2.09
C GLN A 84 -29.47 -8.68 -2.48
N SER A 85 -28.52 -9.36 -1.82
CA SER A 85 -28.20 -10.77 -2.12
C SER A 85 -29.20 -11.73 -1.50
N SER A 86 -29.43 -12.87 -2.16
CA SER A 86 -30.25 -13.95 -1.60
C SER A 86 -29.59 -14.59 -0.36
N ARG A 87 -30.40 -15.17 0.53
CA ARG A 87 -29.96 -15.86 1.75
C ARG A 87 -28.90 -16.94 1.48
N SER A 88 -29.06 -17.71 0.39
CA SER A 88 -28.07 -18.71 -0.05
C SER A 88 -26.73 -18.07 -0.41
N ARG A 89 -26.73 -16.99 -1.20
CA ARG A 89 -25.51 -16.27 -1.57
C ARG A 89 -24.81 -15.67 -0.35
N ILE A 90 -25.58 -15.11 0.59
CA ILE A 90 -25.04 -14.61 1.86
C ILE A 90 -24.38 -15.74 2.63
N ARG A 91 -25.05 -16.88 2.84
CA ARG A 91 -24.48 -18.04 3.53
C ARG A 91 -23.14 -18.48 2.95
N HIS A 92 -23.04 -18.59 1.62
CA HIS A 92 -21.80 -18.97 0.96
C HIS A 92 -20.68 -17.93 1.19
N SER A 93 -21.00 -16.64 1.04
CA SER A 93 -20.03 -15.57 1.27
C SER A 93 -19.59 -15.47 2.74
N THR A 94 -20.51 -15.66 3.69
CA THR A 94 -20.22 -15.68 5.13
C THR A 94 -19.24 -16.79 5.46
N LYS A 95 -19.50 -18.02 4.96
CA LYS A 95 -18.58 -19.14 5.14
C LYS A 95 -17.16 -18.82 4.67
N SER A 96 -17.01 -18.25 3.48
CA SER A 96 -15.69 -17.89 2.95
C SER A 96 -15.02 -16.78 3.76
N ASN A 97 -15.76 -15.76 4.20
CA ASN A 97 -15.22 -14.66 5.00
C ASN A 97 -14.77 -15.12 6.39
N VAL A 98 -15.61 -15.89 7.09
CA VAL A 98 -15.27 -16.45 8.40
C VAL A 98 -14.00 -17.31 8.28
N LYS A 99 -13.96 -18.23 7.32
CA LYS A 99 -12.77 -19.06 7.06
C LYS A 99 -11.53 -18.21 6.80
N TYR A 100 -11.62 -17.15 6.00
CA TYR A 100 -10.49 -16.26 5.72
C TYR A 100 -9.97 -15.58 7.00
N ILE A 101 -10.85 -15.02 7.83
CA ILE A 101 -10.46 -14.33 9.06
C ILE A 101 -9.80 -15.29 10.06
N PHE A 102 -10.36 -16.49 10.23
CA PHE A 102 -9.84 -17.49 11.15
C PHE A 102 -8.47 -18.04 10.72
N ASN A 103 -8.24 -18.20 9.41
CA ASN A 103 -6.97 -18.72 8.88
C ASN A 103 -5.91 -17.65 8.57
N SER A 104 -6.24 -16.36 8.70
CA SER A 104 -5.31 -15.26 8.43
C SER A 104 -4.72 -14.67 9.72
N LYS A 105 -3.73 -13.78 9.58
CA LYS A 105 -3.18 -12.97 10.67
C LYS A 105 -3.99 -11.70 10.96
N VAL A 106 -5.23 -11.62 10.46
CA VAL A 106 -6.10 -10.47 10.74
C VAL A 106 -6.44 -10.49 12.23
N ASN A 107 -6.07 -9.41 12.90
CA ASN A 107 -6.41 -9.14 14.29
C ASN A 107 -7.68 -8.29 14.37
N PHE A 108 -8.41 -8.44 15.46
CA PHE A 108 -9.53 -7.54 15.73
C PHE A 108 -9.03 -6.11 15.95
N ASN A 109 -9.70 -5.16 15.31
CA ASN A 109 -9.53 -3.74 15.54
C ASN A 109 -10.91 -3.09 15.48
N CYS A 110 -11.38 -2.54 16.60
CA CYS A 110 -12.70 -1.92 16.67
C CYS A 110 -12.75 -0.55 15.99
N GLY A 111 -11.60 0.10 15.74
CA GLY A 111 -11.50 1.44 15.16
C GLY A 111 -11.85 2.59 16.13
N CYS A 112 -12.19 2.29 17.38
CA CYS A 112 -12.63 3.26 18.40
C CYS A 112 -13.70 4.21 17.83
N GLU A 113 -13.54 5.53 17.99
CA GLU A 113 -14.47 6.54 17.47
C GLU A 113 -14.50 6.60 15.93
N LYS A 114 -13.56 5.94 15.26
CA LYS A 114 -13.49 5.81 13.80
C LYS A 114 -14.01 4.46 13.30
N ASN A 115 -14.73 3.74 14.14
CA ASN A 115 -15.41 2.50 13.75
C ASN A 115 -16.28 2.74 12.50
N ILE A 116 -16.13 1.90 11.49
CA ILE A 116 -16.79 2.05 10.18
C ILE A 116 -18.31 1.90 10.24
N PHE A 117 -18.85 1.30 11.31
CA PHE A 117 -20.28 1.17 11.55
C PHE A 117 -20.84 2.33 12.38
N LYS A 118 -19.97 3.25 12.83
CA LYS A 118 -20.31 4.32 13.78
C LYS A 118 -21.03 3.77 15.01
N ALA A 119 -20.55 2.62 15.49
CA ALA A 119 -21.07 1.98 16.68
C ALA A 119 -20.65 2.77 17.93
N SER A 120 -21.36 2.54 19.02
CA SER A 120 -21.15 3.19 20.31
C SER A 120 -19.72 2.95 20.81
N CYS A 121 -19.05 4.04 21.21
CA CYS A 121 -17.67 4.01 21.68
C CYS A 121 -17.48 5.01 22.82
N THR A 122 -16.77 4.60 23.87
CA THR A 122 -16.36 5.45 24.99
C THR A 122 -14.88 5.21 25.30
N ARG A 123 -14.22 6.23 25.86
CA ARG A 123 -12.81 6.13 26.27
C ARG A 123 -12.60 5.26 27.49
N ASP A 124 -13.65 5.03 28.28
CA ASP A 124 -13.65 4.15 29.45
C ASP A 124 -13.78 2.67 29.07
N CYS A 125 -13.86 2.34 27.78
CA CYS A 125 -13.89 0.96 27.31
C CYS A 125 -12.57 0.26 27.65
N VAL A 126 -12.66 -0.96 28.18
CA VAL A 126 -11.51 -1.79 28.60
C VAL A 126 -10.52 -2.13 27.48
N LEU A 127 -10.93 -1.99 26.21
CA LEU A 127 -10.07 -2.19 25.05
C LEU A 127 -9.58 -0.89 24.41
N TYR A 128 -10.00 0.27 24.91
CA TYR A 128 -9.77 1.53 24.23
C TYR A 128 -8.28 1.81 24.02
N GLU A 129 -7.45 1.59 25.04
CA GLU A 129 -6.00 1.80 24.96
C GLU A 129 -5.33 0.81 24.00
N GLU A 130 -5.69 -0.48 24.07
CA GLU A 130 -5.18 -1.52 23.16
C GLU A 130 -5.52 -1.19 21.70
N MET A 131 -6.76 -0.78 21.43
CA MET A 131 -7.23 -0.45 20.08
C MET A 131 -6.56 0.83 19.54
N GLN A 132 -6.32 1.82 20.41
CA GLN A 132 -5.54 3.01 20.06
C GLN A 132 -4.08 2.67 19.73
N GLU A 133 -3.48 1.71 20.43
CA GLU A 133 -2.13 1.24 20.14
C GLU A 133 -2.04 0.52 18.80
N ILE A 134 -2.98 -0.38 18.50
CA ILE A 134 -3.07 -1.06 17.20
C ILE A 134 -3.15 -0.04 16.07
N GLU A 135 -3.97 1.00 16.22
CA GLU A 135 -4.12 2.05 15.20
C GLU A 135 -2.85 2.91 15.05
N ARG A 136 -2.15 3.23 16.15
CA ARG A 136 -0.84 3.91 16.12
C ARG A 136 0.19 3.08 15.37
N ASN A 137 0.31 1.79 15.71
CA ASN A 137 1.27 0.88 15.08
C ASN A 137 0.99 0.70 13.59
N LYS A 138 -0.29 0.65 13.20
CA LYS A 138 -0.70 0.57 11.79
C LYS A 138 -0.28 1.82 11.00
N LYS A 139 -0.40 3.01 11.58
CA LYS A 139 0.05 4.26 10.94
C LYS A 139 1.57 4.28 10.77
N ILE A 140 2.31 3.91 11.81
CA ILE A 140 3.78 3.83 11.77
C ILE A 140 4.23 2.84 10.69
N ALA A 141 3.62 1.66 10.62
CA ALA A 141 3.93 0.66 9.61
C ALA A 141 3.66 1.16 8.19
N LYS A 142 2.54 1.85 7.96
CA LYS A 142 2.18 2.42 6.66
C LYS A 142 3.15 3.54 6.23
N GLU A 143 3.57 4.38 7.18
CA GLU A 143 4.56 5.42 6.92
C GLU A 143 5.93 4.83 6.60
N ALA A 144 6.36 3.80 7.35
CA ALA A 144 7.59 3.07 7.06
C ALA A 144 7.56 2.39 5.67
N GLU A 145 6.44 1.79 5.29
CA GLU A 145 6.25 1.20 3.96
C GLU A 145 6.36 2.26 2.85
N PHE A 146 5.73 3.43 3.05
CA PHE A 146 5.83 4.55 2.10
C PHE A 146 7.26 5.09 1.97
N ILE A 147 7.98 5.23 3.09
CA ILE A 147 9.39 5.63 3.10
C ILE A 147 10.24 4.60 2.36
N ALA A 148 10.06 3.31 2.63
CA ALA A 148 10.78 2.23 1.98
C ALA A 148 10.52 2.19 0.46
N TYR A 149 9.25 2.36 0.05
CA TYR A 149 8.88 2.47 -1.36
C TYR A 149 9.55 3.69 -2.03
N SER A 150 9.51 4.84 -1.37
CA SER A 150 10.12 6.08 -1.87
C SER A 150 11.64 5.98 -1.97
N ALA A 151 12.30 5.37 -0.99
CA ALA A 151 13.73 5.11 -1.00
C ALA A 151 14.13 4.13 -2.12
N ASN A 152 13.38 3.05 -2.31
CA ASN A 152 13.61 2.12 -3.42
C ASN A 152 13.45 2.80 -4.78
N ASN A 153 12.45 3.68 -4.94
CA ASN A 153 12.28 4.46 -6.17
C ASN A 153 13.38 5.51 -6.35
N ALA A 154 13.88 6.12 -5.28
CA ALA A 154 15.02 7.04 -5.34
C ALA A 154 16.32 6.32 -5.75
N VAL A 155 16.54 5.07 -5.29
CA VAL A 155 17.65 4.21 -5.72
C VAL A 155 17.50 3.80 -7.18
N ILE A 156 16.27 3.48 -7.65
CA ILE A 156 16.00 3.25 -9.08
C ILE A 156 16.21 4.52 -9.91
N ALA A 157 16.03 5.70 -9.30
CA ALA A 157 16.26 7.01 -9.88
C ALA A 157 17.72 7.50 -9.80
N GLU A 158 18.68 6.66 -9.38
CA GLU A 158 20.08 6.85 -9.78
C GLU A 158 20.17 6.69 -11.31
N ARG A 159 19.96 7.82 -11.96
CA ARG A 159 19.79 8.01 -13.40
C ARG A 159 20.96 7.37 -14.15
N LYS A 160 20.79 6.15 -14.66
CA LYS A 160 21.67 5.58 -15.68
C LYS A 160 21.66 6.55 -16.85
N LEU A 161 22.73 7.35 -17.01
CA LEU A 161 22.91 8.25 -18.14
C LEU A 161 22.52 7.51 -19.42
N THR A 162 21.60 8.09 -20.17
CA THR A 162 21.18 7.55 -21.46
C THR A 162 22.42 7.39 -22.34
N LYS A 163 22.41 6.44 -23.29
CA LYS A 163 23.55 6.24 -24.22
C LYS A 163 23.98 7.56 -24.88
N ARG A 164 23.02 8.45 -25.15
CA ARG A 164 23.24 9.78 -25.70
C ARG A 164 23.99 10.72 -24.75
N GLU A 165 23.61 10.77 -23.48
CA GLU A 165 24.30 11.61 -22.48
C GLU A 165 25.74 11.12 -22.24
N LYS A 166 25.97 9.80 -22.27
CA LYS A 166 27.33 9.22 -22.18
C LYS A 166 28.21 9.59 -23.37
N TYR A 167 27.70 9.45 -24.59
CA TYR A 167 28.48 9.81 -25.79
C TYR A 167 28.69 11.32 -25.91
N LEU A 168 27.77 12.14 -25.43
CA LEU A 168 27.95 13.59 -25.39
C LEU A 168 29.06 14.00 -24.42
N ALA A 169 29.09 13.42 -23.22
CA ALA A 169 30.13 13.69 -22.23
C ALA A 169 31.52 13.27 -22.75
N GLN A 170 31.65 12.04 -23.28
CA GLN A 170 32.89 11.57 -23.91
C GLN A 170 33.33 12.44 -25.07
N PHE A 171 32.39 12.92 -25.89
CA PHE A 171 32.72 13.79 -27.01
C PHE A 171 33.24 15.16 -26.56
N ASN A 172 32.66 15.74 -25.50
CA ASN A 172 33.12 17.02 -24.96
C ASN A 172 34.54 16.90 -24.40
N GLU A 173 34.82 15.84 -23.65
CA GLU A 173 36.17 15.53 -23.16
C GLU A 173 37.17 15.34 -24.32
N ALA A 174 36.76 14.68 -25.40
CA ALA A 174 37.57 14.55 -26.60
C ALA A 174 37.90 15.90 -27.25
N MET A 175 37.00 16.89 -27.19
CA MET A 175 37.25 18.23 -27.73
C MET A 175 38.22 19.04 -26.85
N GLU A 176 38.16 18.89 -25.53
CA GLU A 176 39.13 19.51 -24.61
C GLU A 176 40.55 18.95 -24.84
N ILE A 177 40.66 17.63 -25.01
CA ILE A 177 41.94 16.98 -25.34
C ILE A 177 42.45 17.44 -26.70
N ALA A 178 41.56 17.50 -27.70
CA ALA A 178 41.91 18.01 -29.02
C ALA A 178 42.41 19.45 -28.98
N GLU A 179 41.81 20.29 -28.16
CA GLU A 179 42.25 21.68 -27.96
C GLU A 179 43.66 21.75 -27.42
N LYS A 180 43.95 20.97 -26.38
CA LYS A 180 45.27 20.88 -25.78
C LYS A 180 46.32 20.40 -26.79
N CYS A 181 46.05 19.30 -27.49
CA CYS A 181 46.99 18.73 -28.46
C CYS A 181 47.23 19.66 -29.67
N LEU A 182 46.23 20.42 -30.11
CA LEU A 182 46.37 21.36 -31.23
C LEU A 182 47.06 22.67 -30.82
N LYS A 183 46.81 23.19 -29.62
CA LYS A 183 47.36 24.49 -29.17
C LYS A 183 48.70 24.37 -28.48
N GLU A 184 48.87 23.38 -27.61
CA GLU A 184 50.04 23.27 -26.73
C GLU A 184 51.09 22.31 -27.30
N GLU A 185 50.65 21.22 -27.95
CA GLU A 185 51.55 20.18 -28.46
C GLU A 185 51.83 20.31 -29.98
N GLY A 186 51.18 21.26 -30.65
CA GLY A 186 51.40 21.56 -32.07
C GLY A 186 51.02 20.42 -33.03
N MET A 187 50.17 19.49 -32.60
CA MET A 187 49.75 18.35 -33.44
C MET A 187 48.93 18.81 -34.65
N THR A 188 49.00 18.05 -35.74
CA THR A 188 48.07 18.22 -36.86
C THR A 188 46.70 17.63 -36.53
N LYS A 189 45.64 18.17 -37.15
CA LYS A 189 44.27 17.64 -36.98
C LYS A 189 44.15 16.14 -37.31
N VAL A 190 44.96 15.65 -38.25
CA VAL A 190 45.01 14.21 -38.61
C VAL A 190 45.55 13.39 -37.44
N GLN A 191 46.64 13.83 -36.81
CA GLN A 191 47.24 13.15 -35.65
C GLN A 191 46.29 13.14 -34.45
N VAL A 192 45.58 14.25 -34.21
CA VAL A 192 44.59 14.33 -33.13
C VAL A 192 43.43 13.36 -33.35
N VAL A 193 42.94 13.23 -34.59
CA VAL A 193 41.87 12.26 -34.91
C VAL A 193 42.33 10.82 -34.67
N SER A 194 43.56 10.46 -35.04
CA SER A 194 44.13 9.15 -34.74
C SER A 194 44.22 8.91 -33.23
N LEU A 195 44.77 9.87 -32.49
CA LEU A 195 44.92 9.79 -31.03
C LEU A 195 43.58 9.61 -30.30
N LEU A 196 42.56 10.37 -30.70
CA LEU A 196 41.22 10.27 -30.09
C LEU A 196 40.58 8.90 -30.34
N ASN A 197 40.72 8.35 -31.55
CA ASN A 197 40.20 7.02 -31.85
C ASN A 197 40.99 5.90 -31.15
N GLU A 198 42.32 6.03 -31.03
CA GLU A 198 43.17 5.09 -30.28
C GLU A 198 42.81 5.05 -28.80
N ARG A 199 42.48 6.21 -28.22
CA ARG A 199 41.96 6.33 -26.84
C ARG A 199 40.50 5.91 -26.71
N GLY A 200 39.86 5.49 -27.81
CA GLY A 200 38.49 4.96 -27.80
C GLY A 200 37.39 6.02 -27.73
N TYR A 201 37.71 7.30 -27.93
CA TYR A 201 36.70 8.36 -28.00
C TYR A 201 35.81 8.21 -29.23
N LYS A 202 34.56 8.64 -29.09
CA LYS A 202 33.51 8.48 -30.09
C LYS A 202 32.78 9.80 -30.33
N THR A 203 32.12 9.90 -31.47
CA THR A 203 31.22 11.01 -31.78
C THR A 203 30.04 11.05 -30.79
N LYS A 204 29.28 12.16 -30.77
CA LYS A 204 28.03 12.32 -29.99
C LYS A 204 26.99 11.20 -30.25
N THR A 205 27.14 10.45 -31.33
CA THR A 205 26.28 9.32 -31.73
C THR A 205 26.92 7.95 -31.54
N GLY A 206 28.14 7.88 -30.98
CA GLY A 206 28.82 6.63 -30.67
C GLY A 206 29.60 6.00 -31.83
N LYS A 207 29.89 6.75 -32.90
CA LYS A 207 30.73 6.28 -34.03
C LYS A 207 32.19 6.69 -33.83
N ALA A 208 33.11 6.06 -34.55
CA ALA A 208 34.50 6.52 -34.64
C ALA A 208 34.55 7.95 -35.21
N ILE A 209 35.52 8.73 -34.75
CA ILE A 209 35.68 10.13 -35.15
C ILE A 209 36.43 10.15 -36.48
N SER A 210 35.77 10.56 -37.57
CA SER A 210 36.45 10.78 -38.85
C SER A 210 37.04 12.19 -38.92
N TYR A 211 38.01 12.38 -39.83
CA TYR A 211 38.63 13.69 -40.03
C TYR A 211 37.63 14.79 -40.43
N SER A 212 36.67 14.47 -41.29
CA SER A 212 35.62 15.40 -41.71
C SER A 212 34.69 15.78 -40.56
N VAL A 213 34.27 14.80 -39.76
CA VAL A 213 33.42 15.02 -38.58
C VAL A 213 34.16 15.86 -37.55
N PHE A 214 35.41 15.53 -37.26
CA PHE A 214 36.24 16.29 -36.33
C PHE A 214 36.41 17.74 -36.79
N THR A 215 36.73 17.98 -38.07
CA THR A 215 36.97 19.34 -38.57
C THR A 215 35.71 20.23 -38.47
N ASN A 216 34.54 19.67 -38.78
CA ASN A 216 33.27 20.38 -38.68
C ASN A 216 32.92 20.68 -37.22
N GLU A 217 33.00 19.69 -36.34
CA GLU A 217 32.67 19.84 -34.92
C GLU A 217 33.69 20.73 -34.19
N TRP A 218 34.97 20.67 -34.55
CA TRP A 218 36.02 21.53 -34.03
C TRP A 218 35.78 23.00 -34.36
N THR A 219 35.30 23.28 -35.58
CA THR A 219 34.93 24.64 -36.00
C THR A 219 33.75 25.15 -35.18
N ILE A 220 32.75 24.29 -34.93
CA ILE A 220 31.59 24.62 -34.08
C ILE A 220 32.02 24.83 -32.63
N TYR A 221 32.93 24.00 -32.11
CA TYR A 221 33.43 24.06 -30.74
C TYR A 221 34.24 25.34 -30.49
N LYS A 222 35.10 25.76 -31.43
CA LYS A 222 35.86 27.02 -31.33
C LYS A 222 35.00 28.29 -31.39
N ASN A 223 33.81 28.20 -31.97
CA ASN A 223 32.91 29.33 -32.14
C ASN A 223 31.83 29.41 -31.03
N LYS A 224 31.94 28.54 -30.01
CA LYS A 224 31.21 28.64 -28.75
C LYS A 224 32.02 29.41 -27.73
#